data_AF-A0A660Q0A3-F1
#
_entry.id   AF-A0A660Q0A3-F1
#
_cell.length_a   1.000
_cell.length_b   1.000
_cell.length_c   1.000
_cell.angle_alpha   90.00
_cell.angle_beta   90.00
_cell.angle_gamma   90.00
#
_symmetry.space_group_name_H-M   'P 1'
#
loop_
_entity.id
_entity.type
_entity.pdbx_description
1 polymer ?
#
loop_
_entity_poly.entity_id
_entity_poly.type
_entity_poly.pdbx_seq_one_letter_code
_entity_poly.pdbx_strand_id
1 'polypeptide(L)'
;MKVIITCPLGSECEEAKDGAIHRCAWYCKLAGQTPDGEMVDEWRCAMAWLPTTTLETARTNRGQTQAMETFNGLISKKVKELT
;
A
#
# COMPACT_ATOMS: atom_id res chain seq x y z
N MET A 1 -26.04 -13.21 0.20
CA MET A 1 -25.66 -12.72 1.55
C MET A 1 -25.04 -11.33 1.37
N LYS A 2 -25.39 -10.34 2.19
CA LYS A 2 -24.90 -8.94 2.04
C LYS A 2 -23.66 -8.76 2.92
N VAL A 3 -22.58 -8.25 2.35
CA VAL A 3 -21.38 -7.86 3.12
C VAL A 3 -21.53 -6.42 3.58
N ILE A 4 -21.34 -6.17 4.87
CA ILE A 4 -21.34 -4.84 5.49
C ILE A 4 -19.90 -4.52 5.89
N ILE A 5 -19.34 -3.46 5.32
CA ILE A 5 -17.99 -3.01 5.67
C ILE A 5 -18.11 -2.05 6.85
N THR A 6 -17.53 -2.44 7.98
CA THR A 6 -17.53 -1.65 9.21
C THR A 6 -16.10 -1.36 9.64
N CYS A 7 -15.88 -0.20 10.24
CA CYS A 7 -14.58 0.16 10.80
C CYS A 7 -14.24 -0.75 11.99
N PRO A 8 -13.05 -1.37 12.05
CA PRO A 8 -12.65 -2.20 13.19
C PRO A 8 -12.48 -1.40 14.49
N LEU A 9 -12.33 -0.08 14.39
CA LEU A 9 -12.20 0.83 15.55
C LEU A 9 -13.56 1.27 16.12
N GLY A 10 -14.67 0.79 15.56
CA GLY A 10 -16.01 1.01 16.10
C GLY A 10 -16.69 2.34 15.73
N SER A 11 -16.01 3.25 15.01
CA SER A 11 -16.58 4.53 14.56
C SER A 11 -16.77 4.58 13.04
N GLU A 12 -17.82 5.26 12.57
CA GLU A 12 -17.96 5.58 11.15
C GLU A 12 -16.88 6.58 10.71
N CYS A 13 -16.24 6.31 9.57
CA CYS A 13 -15.10 7.10 9.12
C CYS A 13 -15.51 8.39 8.41
N GLU A 14 -16.76 8.45 7.94
CA GLU A 14 -17.38 9.63 7.37
C GLU A 14 -18.90 9.54 7.58
N GLU A 15 -19.48 10.53 8.25
CA GLU A 15 -20.92 10.67 8.42
C GLU A 15 -21.36 12.12 8.15
N ALA A 16 -22.52 12.30 7.54
CA ALA A 16 -23.15 13.61 7.40
C ALA A 16 -24.11 13.83 8.58
N LYS A 17 -23.75 14.72 9.50
CA LYS A 17 -24.50 14.98 10.73
C LYS A 17 -24.49 16.47 11.05
N ASP A 18 -25.62 16.99 11.55
CA ASP A 18 -25.75 18.38 12.01
C ASP A 18 -25.36 19.43 10.95
N GLY A 19 -25.59 19.13 9.66
CA GLY A 19 -25.22 20.01 8.54
C GLY A 19 -23.72 20.05 8.22
N ALA A 20 -22.91 19.19 8.86
CA ALA A 20 -21.49 19.06 8.64
C ALA A 20 -21.10 17.63 8.25
N ILE A 21 -19.95 17.48 7.59
CA ILE A 21 -19.34 16.18 7.35
C ILE A 21 -18.36 15.91 8.49
N HIS A 22 -18.69 14.94 9.32
CA HIS A 22 -17.81 14.43 10.37
C HIS A 22 -16.95 13.34 9.76
N ARG A 23 -15.66 13.64 9.60
CA ARG A 23 -14.71 12.75 8.95
C ARG A 23 -13.59 12.38 9.91
N CYS A 24 -13.25 11.10 9.95
CA CYS A 24 -12.11 10.60 10.72
C CYS A 24 -10.82 11.31 10.27
N ALA A 25 -9.94 11.63 11.23
CA ALA A 25 -8.63 12.25 10.94
C ALA A 25 -7.75 11.40 10.00
N TRP A 26 -8.00 10.09 9.92
CA TRP A 26 -7.27 9.16 9.06
C TRP A 26 -7.97 8.88 7.73
N TYR A 27 -9.03 9.61 7.40
CA TYR A 27 -9.67 9.49 6.11
C TYR A 27 -8.85 10.23 5.07
N CYS A 28 -8.28 9.49 4.12
CA CYS A 28 -7.34 10.02 3.14
C CYS A 28 -7.69 9.56 1.72
N LYS A 29 -7.31 10.40 0.75
CA LYS A 29 -7.37 10.05 -0.67
C LYS A 29 -6.13 9.26 -1.04
N LEU A 30 -6.31 8.10 -1.66
CA LEU A 30 -5.22 7.37 -2.30
C LEU A 30 -5.43 7.43 -3.81
N ALA A 31 -4.43 7.98 -4.51
CA ALA A 31 -4.43 8.11 -5.96
C ALA A 31 -3.16 7.45 -6.52
N GLY A 32 -3.31 6.48 -7.40
CA GLY A 32 -2.19 5.75 -7.99
C GLY A 32 -2.56 4.36 -8.48
N GLN A 33 -1.54 3.58 -8.83
CA GLN A 33 -1.70 2.19 -9.22
C GLN A 33 -1.51 1.28 -7.99
N THR A 34 -2.43 0.35 -7.77
CA THR A 34 -2.31 -0.68 -6.72
C THR A 34 -1.30 -1.77 -7.12
N PRO A 35 -0.87 -2.63 -6.18
CA PRO A 35 0.02 -3.75 -6.50
C PRO A 35 -0.48 -4.65 -7.63
N ASP A 36 -1.79 -4.78 -7.80
CA ASP A 36 -2.40 -5.63 -8.84
C ASP A 36 -2.55 -4.93 -10.20
N GLY A 37 -2.16 -3.65 -10.29
CA GLY A 37 -2.20 -2.85 -11.52
C GLY A 37 -3.45 -1.99 -11.68
N GLU A 38 -4.36 -2.00 -10.72
CA GLU A 38 -5.60 -1.21 -10.77
C GLU A 38 -5.32 0.27 -10.46
N MET A 39 -5.88 1.16 -11.26
CA MET A 39 -5.83 2.60 -10.96
C MET A 39 -6.91 2.95 -9.95
N VAL A 40 -6.49 3.48 -8.81
CA VAL A 40 -7.39 3.99 -7.76
C VAL A 40 -7.28 5.51 -7.68
N ASP A 41 -8.42 6.16 -7.44
CA ASP A 41 -8.50 7.58 -7.10
C ASP A 41 -9.72 7.81 -6.18
N GLU A 42 -9.62 7.33 -4.94
CA GLU A 42 -10.77 7.32 -4.02
C GLU A 42 -10.39 7.68 -2.59
N TRP A 43 -11.38 8.16 -1.83
CA TRP A 43 -11.23 8.46 -0.42
C TRP A 43 -11.70 7.28 0.43
N ARG A 44 -10.84 6.82 1.35
CA ARG A 44 -11.19 5.78 2.33
C ARG A 44 -10.43 6.01 3.64
N CYS A 45 -10.82 5.29 4.68
CA CYS A 45 -10.05 5.23 5.92
C CYS A 45 -8.66 4.62 5.66
N ALA A 46 -7.61 5.17 6.26
CA ALA A 46 -6.26 4.61 6.19
C ALA A 46 -6.20 3.13 6.62
N MET A 47 -7.06 2.69 7.53
CA MET A 47 -7.14 1.27 7.94
C MET A 47 -7.65 0.37 6.81
N ALA A 48 -8.54 0.88 5.96
CA ALA A 48 -8.99 0.15 4.77
C ALA A 48 -7.88 0.10 3.70
N TRP A 49 -7.01 1.11 3.67
CA TRP A 49 -5.84 1.12 2.79
C TRP A 49 -4.69 0.24 3.24
N LEU A 50 -4.61 -0.08 4.54
CA LEU A 50 -3.49 -0.77 5.14
C LEU A 50 -3.09 -2.08 4.42
N PRO A 51 -4.01 -2.98 4.03
CA PRO A 51 -3.62 -4.18 3.30
C PRO A 51 -2.97 -3.87 1.94
N THR A 52 -3.50 -2.88 1.22
CA THR A 52 -3.01 -2.48 -0.11
C THR A 52 -1.62 -1.87 -0.01
N THR A 53 -1.42 -0.92 0.91
CA THR A 53 -0.11 -0.25 1.08
C THR A 53 0.95 -1.18 1.65
N THR A 54 0.56 -2.14 2.50
CA THR A 54 1.47 -3.16 3.02
C THR A 54 1.92 -4.11 1.89
N LEU A 55 1.01 -4.53 1.02
CA LEU A 55 1.36 -5.34 -0.15
C LEU A 55 2.32 -4.61 -1.10
N GLU A 56 2.09 -3.31 -1.34
CA GLU A 56 2.98 -2.50 -2.17
C GLU A 56 4.39 -2.37 -1.58
N THR A 57 4.46 -2.17 -0.27
CA THR A 57 5.73 -2.15 0.47
C THR A 57 6.47 -3.49 0.31
N ALA A 58 5.77 -4.61 0.46
CA ALA A 58 6.35 -5.94 0.27
C ALA A 58 6.80 -6.21 -1.18
N ARG A 59 6.07 -5.69 -2.18
CA ARG A 59 6.45 -5.76 -3.59
C ARG A 59 7.74 -4.97 -3.84
N THR A 60 7.82 -3.74 -3.33
CA THR A 60 9.01 -2.90 -3.43
C THR A 60 10.24 -3.57 -2.80
N ASN A 61 10.09 -4.13 -1.58
CA ASN A 61 11.16 -4.84 -0.90
C ASN A 61 11.68 -6.05 -1.69
N ARG A 62 10.79 -6.85 -2.31
CA ARG A 62 11.20 -7.97 -3.18
C ARG A 62 12.00 -7.49 -4.39
N GLY A 63 11.56 -6.40 -5.03
CA GLY A 63 12.30 -5.79 -6.14
C GLY A 63 13.70 -5.33 -5.75
N GLN A 64 13.85 -4.72 -4.57
CA GLN A 64 15.14 -4.32 -4.02
C GLN A 64 16.07 -5.53 -3.77
N THR A 65 15.55 -6.60 -3.15
CA THR A 65 16.33 -7.82 -2.90
C THR A 65 16.83 -8.44 -4.21
N GLN A 66 15.97 -8.55 -5.23
CA GLN A 66 16.36 -9.09 -6.53
C GLN A 66 17.46 -8.26 -7.21
N ALA A 67 17.37 -6.93 -7.12
CA ALA A 67 18.39 -6.04 -7.65
C ALA A 67 19.74 -6.25 -6.93
N MET A 68 19.71 -6.41 -5.61
CA MET A 68 20.92 -6.66 -4.81
C MET A 68 21.54 -8.04 -5.12
N GLU A 69 20.74 -9.08 -5.30
CA GLU A 69 21.24 -10.40 -5.72
C GLU A 69 21.93 -10.33 -7.09
N THR A 70 21.32 -9.62 -8.05
CA THR A 70 21.90 -9.40 -9.37
C THR A 70 23.24 -8.65 -9.28
N PHE A 71 23.27 -7.57 -8.49
CA PHE A 71 24.48 -6.80 -8.25
C PHE A 71 25.60 -7.64 -7.63
N ASN A 72 25.27 -8.45 -6.62
CA ASN A 72 26.22 -9.36 -5.97
C ASN A 72 26.79 -10.40 -6.95
N GLY A 73 25.94 -10.94 -7.84
CA GLY A 73 26.37 -11.84 -8.91
C GLY A 73 27.37 -11.18 -9.87
N LEU A 74 27.11 -9.93 -10.28
CA LEU A 74 28.01 -9.17 -11.15
C LEU A 74 29.37 -8.88 -10.48
N ILE A 75 29.34 -8.51 -9.20
CA ILE A 75 30.58 -8.32 -8.42
C ILE A 75 31.37 -9.62 -8.37
N SER A 76 30.72 -10.74 -8.02
CA SER A 76 31.40 -12.04 -7.93
C SER A 76 32.07 -12.43 -9.25
N LYS A 77 31.41 -12.20 -10.38
CA LYS A 77 31.98 -12.43 -11.71
C LYS A 77 33.20 -11.55 -11.97
N LYS A 78 33.10 -10.24 -11.69
CA LYS A 78 34.22 -9.31 -11.86
C LYS A 78 35.43 -9.67 -10.99
N VAL A 79 35.21 -10.09 -9.75
CA VAL A 79 36.30 -10.50 -8.85
C VAL A 79 37.06 -11.71 -9.42
N LYS A 80 36.34 -12.69 -9.98
CA LYS A 80 36.96 -13.86 -10.64
C LYS A 80 37.75 -13.52 -11.90
N GLU A 81 37.39 -12.47 -12.62
CA GLU A 81 38.13 -12.01 -13.81
C GLU A 81 39.44 -11.28 -13.45
N LEU A 82 39.59 -10.84 -12.19
CA LEU A 82 40.74 -10.09 -11.68
C LEU A 82 41.76 -10.94 -10.90
N THR A 83 41.44 -12.22 -10.64
CA THR A 83 42.29 -13.17 -9.89
C THR A 83 42.79 -14.26 -10.83
#